data_AF-A0A4P5VSQ9-F1
#
_entry.id   AF-A0A4P5VSQ9-F1
#
_cell.length_a   1.000
_cell.length_b   1.000
_cell.length_c   1.000
_cell.angle_alpha   90.00
_cell.angle_beta   90.00
_cell.angle_gamma   90.00
#
_symmetry.space_group_name_H-M   'P 1'
#
loop_
_entity.id
_entity.type
_entity.pdbx_description
1 polymer ?
#
loop_
_entity_poly.entity_id
_entity_poly.type
_entity_poly.pdbx_seq_one_letter_code
_entity_poly.pdbx_strand_id
1 'polypeptide(L)'
;MADAPYLVALALVEFAGKRALPLTGKSQAAAAADAVDPGDDGRTLALELLLRLWQRSEEGPLQRAAGEASLLLLELPMELMSEQLPLLKANWISGGETASLLDSLEELAIRAWRITIAKYEPVSFIAWP
;
A
#
# COMPACT_ATOMS: atom_id res chain seq x y z
N MET A 1 3.23 -1.65 26.73
CA MET A 1 2.79 -2.58 25.67
C MET A 1 3.31 -1.97 24.37
N ALA A 2 4.01 -2.72 23.54
CA ALA A 2 4.33 -2.22 22.20
C ALA A 2 2.99 -2.07 21.45
N ASP A 3 2.75 -0.91 20.84
CA ASP A 3 1.56 -0.72 20.03
C ASP A 3 1.59 -1.70 18.86
N ALA A 4 0.44 -2.31 18.58
CA ALA A 4 0.36 -3.32 17.55
C ALA A 4 0.60 -2.66 16.18
N PRO A 5 1.40 -3.28 15.30
CA PRO A 5 1.70 -2.70 14.00
C PRO A 5 0.44 -2.50 13.15
N TYR A 6 0.53 -1.54 12.23
CA TYR A 6 -0.56 -1.11 11.37
C TYR A 6 -0.34 -1.65 9.96
N LEU A 7 -1.33 -2.34 9.42
CA LEU A 7 -1.29 -2.86 8.05
C LEU A 7 -1.97 -1.85 7.11
N VAL A 8 -1.27 -1.44 6.06
CA VAL A 8 -1.70 -0.43 5.10
C VAL A 8 -1.61 -0.98 3.68
N ALA A 9 -2.72 -1.02 2.95
CA ALA A 9 -2.70 -1.23 1.51
C ALA A 9 -2.69 0.12 0.79
N LEU A 10 -1.80 0.31 -0.18
CA LEU A 10 -1.70 1.53 -0.96
C LEU A 10 -1.46 1.28 -2.45
N ALA A 11 -1.85 2.26 -3.28
CA ALA A 11 -1.67 2.21 -4.73
C ALA A 11 -1.00 3.49 -5.26
N LEU A 12 0.11 3.35 -5.99
CA LEU A 12 0.78 4.45 -6.71
C LEU A 12 0.23 4.50 -8.14
N VAL A 13 -0.71 5.41 -8.37
CA VAL A 13 -1.46 5.45 -9.63
C VAL A 13 -1.59 6.86 -10.18
N GLU A 14 -1.92 6.95 -11.46
CA GLU A 14 -2.33 8.18 -12.12
C GLU A 14 -3.72 8.00 -12.74
N PHE A 15 -4.54 9.05 -12.62
CA PHE A 15 -5.80 9.18 -13.34
C PHE A 15 -5.69 10.42 -14.22
N ALA A 16 -5.79 10.25 -15.55
CA ALA A 16 -5.63 11.33 -16.52
C ALA A 16 -4.37 12.20 -16.30
N GLY A 17 -3.23 11.55 -16.00
CA GLY A 17 -1.94 12.22 -15.74
C GLY A 17 -1.81 12.90 -14.37
N LYS A 18 -2.81 12.75 -13.48
CA LYS A 18 -2.74 13.24 -12.10
C LYS A 18 -2.42 12.11 -11.15
N ARG A 19 -1.30 12.23 -10.43
CA ARG A 19 -0.90 11.28 -9.40
C ARG A 19 -1.90 11.22 -8.26
N ALA A 20 -2.13 10.02 -7.77
CA ALA A 20 -2.89 9.79 -6.57
C ALA A 20 -2.37 8.57 -5.82
N LEU A 21 -2.44 8.65 -4.49
CA LEU A 21 -2.06 7.58 -3.58
C LEU A 21 -3.28 7.12 -2.74
N PRO A 22 -4.26 6.39 -3.32
CA PRO A 22 -5.29 5.71 -2.54
C PRO A 22 -4.64 4.77 -1.53
N LEU A 23 -5.16 4.77 -0.32
CA LEU A 23 -4.72 3.88 0.75
C LEU A 23 -5.89 3.52 1.67
N THR A 24 -5.80 2.37 2.31
CA THR A 24 -6.67 1.89 3.39
C THR A 24 -5.81 1.13 4.40
N GLY A 25 -6.25 0.99 5.64
CA GLY A 25 -5.47 0.27 6.63
C GLY A 25 -6.21 -0.03 7.92
N LYS A 26 -5.62 -0.88 8.75
CA LYS A 26 -6.13 -1.30 10.05
C LYS A 26 -4.99 -1.69 11.00
N SER A 27 -5.24 -1.56 12.31
CA SER A 27 -4.36 -2.13 13.32
C SER A 27 -4.41 -3.66 13.26
N GLN A 28 -3.27 -4.32 13.43
CA GLN A 28 -3.21 -5.77 13.53
C GLN A 28 -3.40 -6.24 14.97
N ALA A 29 -3.90 -7.47 15.14
CA ALA A 29 -3.80 -8.17 16.41
C ALA A 29 -2.37 -8.71 16.59
N ALA A 30 -1.90 -8.85 17.84
CA ALA A 30 -0.54 -9.34 18.12
C ALA A 30 -0.21 -10.67 17.42
N ALA A 31 -1.16 -11.63 17.38
CA ALA A 31 -0.97 -12.91 16.70
C ALA A 31 -0.84 -12.79 15.17
N ALA A 32 -1.40 -11.74 14.56
CA ALA A 32 -1.28 -11.48 13.13
C ALA A 32 0.04 -10.78 12.79
N ALA A 33 0.56 -9.95 13.71
CA ALA A 33 1.86 -9.31 13.56
C ALA A 33 3.01 -10.32 13.43
N ASP A 34 2.91 -11.50 14.05
CA ASP A 34 3.93 -12.56 13.95
C ASP A 34 3.77 -13.47 12.72
N ALA A 35 2.68 -13.35 11.95
CA ALA A 35 2.39 -14.23 10.83
C ALA A 35 3.24 -13.87 9.59
N VAL A 36 3.84 -14.85 8.91
CA VAL A 36 4.72 -14.62 7.74
C VAL A 36 3.96 -14.03 6.53
N ASP A 37 2.68 -14.34 6.42
CA ASP A 37 1.77 -13.86 5.37
C ASP A 37 0.70 -12.93 5.97
N PRO A 38 0.33 -11.85 5.27
CA PRO A 38 -0.68 -10.90 5.76
C PRO A 38 -2.10 -11.47 5.87
N GLY A 39 -2.33 -12.69 5.37
CA GLY A 39 -3.55 -13.45 5.61
C GLY A 39 -4.81 -12.77 5.11
N ASP A 40 -5.93 -13.02 5.79
CA ASP A 40 -7.23 -12.48 5.39
C ASP A 40 -7.32 -10.97 5.58
N ASP A 41 -6.58 -10.40 6.54
CA ASP A 41 -6.48 -8.96 6.73
C ASP A 41 -5.86 -8.29 5.49
N GLY A 42 -4.77 -8.86 4.96
CA GLY A 42 -4.19 -8.42 3.70
C GLY A 42 -5.16 -8.51 2.53
N ARG A 43 -5.92 -9.62 2.43
CA ARG A 43 -6.92 -9.82 1.36
C ARG A 43 -8.05 -8.81 1.44
N THR A 44 -8.56 -8.54 2.64
CA THR A 44 -9.62 -7.54 2.88
C THR A 44 -9.14 -6.15 2.48
N LEU A 45 -7.95 -5.74 2.91
CA LEU A 45 -7.41 -4.42 2.55
C LEU A 45 -7.14 -4.29 1.06
N ALA A 46 -6.65 -5.35 0.40
CA ALA A 46 -6.47 -5.37 -1.05
C ALA A 46 -7.81 -5.16 -1.79
N LEU A 47 -8.88 -5.86 -1.37
CA LEU A 47 -10.21 -5.68 -1.96
C LEU A 47 -10.75 -4.26 -1.75
N GLU A 48 -10.65 -3.73 -0.53
CA GLU A 48 -11.10 -2.37 -0.23
C GLU A 48 -10.34 -1.32 -1.05
N LEU A 49 -9.03 -1.48 -1.21
CA LEU A 49 -8.21 -0.61 -2.04
C LEU A 49 -8.64 -0.66 -3.51
N LEU A 50 -8.91 -1.86 -4.05
CA LEU A 50 -9.41 -2.03 -5.42
C LEU A 50 -10.79 -1.39 -5.61
N LEU A 51 -11.68 -1.48 -4.62
CA LEU A 51 -12.98 -0.79 -4.64
C LEU A 51 -12.81 0.74 -4.63
N ARG A 52 -11.83 1.28 -3.88
CA ARG A 52 -11.49 2.72 -3.93
C ARG A 52 -10.95 3.14 -5.30
N LEU A 53 -10.15 2.31 -5.94
CA LEU A 53 -9.70 2.56 -7.32
C LEU A 53 -10.86 2.51 -8.31
N TRP A 54 -11.77 1.54 -8.15
CA TRP A 54 -12.98 1.42 -8.95
C TRP A 54 -13.89 2.65 -8.84
N GLN A 55 -14.10 3.17 -7.63
CA GLN A 55 -14.89 4.39 -7.40
C GLN A 55 -14.33 5.62 -8.12
N ARG A 56 -13.02 5.63 -8.40
CA ARG A 56 -12.33 6.71 -9.10
C ARG A 56 -12.16 6.44 -10.59
N SER A 57 -12.76 5.37 -11.12
CA SER A 57 -12.66 4.99 -12.54
C SER A 57 -13.24 6.06 -13.50
N GLU A 58 -14.12 6.93 -13.00
CA GLU A 58 -14.66 8.05 -13.77
C GLU A 58 -13.69 9.24 -13.89
N GLU A 59 -12.63 9.29 -13.06
CA GLU A 59 -11.63 10.38 -13.12
C GLU A 59 -10.69 10.27 -14.33
N GLY A 60 -10.68 9.12 -15.00
CA GLY A 60 -9.93 8.88 -16.23
C GLY A 60 -9.29 7.49 -16.27
N PRO A 61 -8.53 7.18 -17.34
CA PRO A 61 -7.82 5.91 -17.44
C PRO A 61 -6.83 5.74 -16.28
N LEU A 62 -6.94 4.59 -15.61
CA LEU A 62 -6.01 4.18 -14.55
C LEU A 62 -4.65 3.82 -15.16
N GLN A 63 -3.58 4.42 -14.64
CA GLN A 63 -2.21 4.06 -14.98
C GLN A 63 -1.38 3.76 -13.73
N ARG A 64 -0.47 2.80 -13.83
CA ARG A 64 0.47 2.43 -12.78
C ARG A 64 1.65 3.39 -12.79
N ALA A 65 1.95 4.03 -11.66
CA ALA A 65 3.01 5.03 -11.57
C ALA A 65 4.39 4.45 -11.17
N ALA A 66 4.41 3.20 -10.69
CA ALA A 66 5.62 2.52 -10.17
C ALA A 66 5.74 1.06 -10.68
N GLY A 67 5.19 0.76 -11.85
CA GLY A 67 5.24 -0.60 -12.42
C GLY A 67 4.67 -1.66 -11.46
N GLU A 68 5.44 -2.71 -11.18
CA GLU A 68 5.04 -3.78 -10.25
C GLU A 68 4.96 -3.33 -8.78
N ALA A 69 5.65 -2.25 -8.41
CA ALA A 69 5.58 -1.68 -7.06
C ALA A 69 4.43 -0.67 -6.91
N SER A 70 3.47 -0.64 -7.84
CA SER A 70 2.34 0.29 -7.77
C SER A 70 1.23 -0.16 -6.84
N LEU A 71 1.25 -1.40 -6.36
CA LEU A 71 0.21 -1.94 -5.48
C LEU A 71 0.91 -2.69 -4.33
N LEU A 72 0.94 -2.04 -3.17
CA LEU A 72 1.73 -2.47 -2.03
C LEU A 72 0.87 -2.68 -0.80
N LEU A 73 1.30 -3.60 0.05
CA LEU A 73 0.83 -3.80 1.40
C LEU A 73 2.02 -3.60 2.34
N LEU A 74 1.91 -2.67 3.28
CA LEU A 74 2.98 -2.29 4.20
C LEU A 74 2.52 -2.55 5.63
N GLU A 75 3.41 -3.12 6.43
CA GLU A 75 3.26 -3.17 7.88
C GLU A 75 4.16 -2.10 8.49
N LEU A 76 3.56 -1.16 9.23
CA LEU A 76 4.20 0.03 9.74
C LEU A 76 3.99 0.16 11.26
N PRO A 77 4.95 0.73 12.01
CA PRO A 77 4.67 1.25 13.34
C PRO A 77 3.55 2.30 13.27
N MET A 78 2.69 2.35 14.29
CA MET A 78 1.54 3.25 14.30
C MET A 78 1.95 4.72 14.17
N GLU A 79 3.06 5.11 14.79
CA GLU A 79 3.62 6.46 14.77
C GLU A 79 4.09 6.85 13.36
N LEU A 80 4.75 5.94 12.64
CA LEU A 80 5.21 6.21 11.28
C LEU A 80 4.04 6.26 10.30
N MET A 81 3.00 5.45 10.52
CA MET A 81 1.76 5.51 9.75
C MET A 81 1.07 6.88 9.90
N SER A 82 1.01 7.44 11.11
CA SER A 82 0.30 8.70 11.37
C SER A 82 1.13 9.95 11.04
N GLU A 83 2.45 9.91 11.22
CA GLU A 83 3.31 11.10 11.07
C GLU A 83 4.05 11.16 9.74
N GLN A 84 4.62 10.04 9.26
CA GLN A 84 5.51 10.03 8.09
C GLN A 84 4.78 9.73 6.79
N LEU A 85 3.89 8.73 6.78
CA LEU A 85 3.18 8.32 5.56
C LEU A 85 2.37 9.46 4.90
N PRO A 86 1.66 10.34 5.64
CA PRO A 86 0.97 11.48 5.04
C PRO A 86 1.92 12.48 4.37
N LEU A 87 3.12 12.69 4.94
CA LEU A 87 4.14 13.59 4.38
C LEU A 87 4.72 13.02 3.09
N LEU A 88 5.09 11.74 3.08
CA LEU A 88 5.57 11.04 1.89
C LEU A 88 4.54 11.07 0.76
N LYS A 89 3.28 10.81 1.09
CA LYS A 89 2.15 10.91 0.16
C LYS A 89 2.03 12.31 -0.44
N ALA A 90 2.04 13.35 0.40
CA ALA A 90 1.91 14.73 -0.06
C ALA A 90 3.06 15.11 -1.01
N ASN A 91 4.29 14.80 -0.63
CA ASN A 91 5.49 15.08 -1.43
C ASN A 91 5.44 14.43 -2.82
N TRP A 92 5.05 13.14 -2.88
CA TRP A 92 4.97 12.43 -4.15
C TRP A 92 3.84 12.95 -5.05
N ILE A 93 2.68 13.26 -4.48
CA ILE A 93 1.55 13.88 -5.21
C ILE A 93 1.96 15.25 -5.78
N SER A 94 2.79 16.02 -5.06
CA SER A 94 3.29 17.32 -5.54
C SER A 94 4.42 17.25 -6.57
N GLY A 95 4.80 16.05 -7.03
CA GLY A 95 5.81 15.87 -8.07
C GLY A 95 7.14 15.28 -7.60
N GLY A 96 7.25 14.83 -6.34
CA GLY A 96 8.45 14.13 -5.85
C GLY A 96 8.77 12.87 -6.66
N GLU A 97 10.04 12.46 -6.64
CA GLU A 97 10.51 11.28 -7.39
C GLU A 97 9.87 9.99 -6.86
N THR A 98 9.38 9.14 -7.77
CA THR A 98 8.78 7.85 -7.40
C THR A 98 9.81 6.94 -6.73
N ALA A 99 11.06 6.94 -7.18
CA ALA A 99 12.12 6.14 -6.56
C ALA A 99 12.33 6.52 -5.09
N SER A 100 12.44 7.81 -4.79
CA SER A 100 12.62 8.30 -3.41
C SER A 100 11.43 7.97 -2.51
N LEU A 101 10.20 7.96 -3.04
CA LEU A 101 9.04 7.49 -2.30
C LEU A 101 9.18 6.00 -1.97
N LEU A 102 9.54 5.16 -2.94
CA LEU A 102 9.69 3.71 -2.73
C LEU A 102 10.78 3.40 -1.70
N ASP A 103 11.95 4.04 -1.80
CA ASP A 103 13.05 3.89 -0.84
C ASP A 103 12.59 4.28 0.57
N SER A 104 11.84 5.38 0.70
CA SER A 104 11.31 5.81 2.00
C SER A 104 10.27 4.83 2.56
N LEU A 105 9.42 4.25 1.70
CA LEU A 105 8.44 3.25 2.15
C LEU A 105 9.10 1.94 2.59
N GLU A 106 10.18 1.54 1.93
CA GLU A 106 11.01 0.40 2.33
C GLU A 106 11.64 0.64 3.71
N GLU A 107 12.23 1.81 3.94
CA GLU A 107 12.87 2.14 5.23
C GLU A 107 11.88 2.19 6.41
N LEU A 108 10.64 2.61 6.17
CA LEU A 108 9.61 2.73 7.22
C LEU A 108 8.91 1.40 7.52
N ALA A 109 8.88 0.47 6.56
CA ALA A 109 8.15 -0.78 6.69
C ALA A 109 8.87 -1.76 7.61
N ILE A 110 8.14 -2.34 8.56
CA ILE A 110 8.56 -3.54 9.29
C ILE A 110 8.66 -4.69 8.28
N ARG A 111 7.61 -4.82 7.45
CA ARG A 111 7.47 -5.79 6.38
C ARG A 111 6.63 -5.19 5.28
N ALA A 112 6.85 -5.63 4.06
CA ALA A 112 6.01 -5.21 2.96
C ALA A 112 5.90 -6.28 1.87
N TRP A 113 4.85 -6.14 1.07
CA TRP A 113 4.51 -7.05 0.00
C TRP A 113 3.98 -6.31 -1.20
N ARG A 114 4.29 -6.82 -2.40
CA ARG A 114 3.56 -6.53 -3.62
C ARG A 114 2.30 -7.39 -3.67
N ILE A 115 1.19 -6.74 -3.96
CA ILE A 115 -0.10 -7.41 -4.17
C ILE A 115 -0.18 -7.79 -5.64
N THR A 116 -0.36 -9.07 -5.93
CA THR A 116 -0.46 -9.58 -7.31
C THR A 116 -1.57 -10.62 -7.43
N ILE A 117 -1.95 -10.89 -8.68
CA ILE A 117 -2.88 -11.96 -9.03
C ILE A 117 -2.46 -12.54 -10.39
N ALA A 118 -2.35 -13.86 -10.46
CA ALA A 118 -2.18 -14.57 -11.72
C ALA A 118 -3.53 -15.07 -12.24
N LYS A 119 -3.59 -15.38 -13.54
CA LYS A 119 -4.82 -15.84 -14.17
C LYS A 119 -5.27 -17.15 -13.51
N TYR A 120 -6.50 -17.16 -13.00
CA TYR A 120 -7.12 -18.29 -12.28
C TYR A 120 -6.49 -18.63 -10.91
N GLU A 121 -5.66 -17.75 -10.37
CA GLU A 121 -5.08 -17.91 -9.03
C GLU A 121 -5.69 -16.90 -8.04
N PRO A 122 -5.69 -17.21 -6.74
CA PRO A 122 -6.06 -16.23 -5.72
C PRO A 122 -5.05 -15.08 -5.65
N VAL A 123 -5.43 -14.01 -4.94
CA VAL A 123 -4.50 -12.91 -4.65
C VAL A 123 -3.29 -13.45 -3.89
N SER A 124 -2.11 -12.96 -4.26
CA SER A 124 -0.83 -13.37 -3.69
C SER A 124 -0.06 -12.15 -3.19
N PHE A 125 0.71 -12.35 -2.13
CA PHE A 125 1.56 -11.36 -1.52
C PHE A 125 3.02 -11.80 -1.68
N ILE A 126 3.78 -11.06 -2.50
CA ILE A 126 5.21 -11.32 -2.71
C ILE A 126 5.97 -10.33 -1.85
N ALA A 127 6.90 -10.79 -1.00
CA ALA A 127 7.73 -9.91 -0.19
C ALA A 127 8.35 -8.78 -1.04
N TRP A 128 8.41 -7.59 -0.46
CA TRP A 128 8.90 -6.38 -1.11
C TRP A 128 9.63 -5.50 -0.09
N PRO A 129 10.84 -5.02 -0.43
CA PRO A 129 11.75 -5.62 -1.40
C PRO A 129 12.19 -7.04 -0.99
#